data_AF-A0A3G7YD02-F1
#
_entry.id   AF-A0A3G7YD02-F1
#
_cell.length_a   1.000
_cell.length_b   1.000
_cell.length_c   1.000
_cell.angle_alpha   90.00
_cell.angle_beta   90.00
_cell.angle_gamma   90.00
#
_symmetry.space_group_name_H-M   'P 1'
#
loop_
_entity.id
_entity.type
_entity.pdbx_description
1 polymer ?
#
loop_
_entity_poly.entity_id
_entity_poly.type
_entity_poly.pdbx_seq_one_letter_code
_entity_poly.pdbx_strand_id
1 'polypeptide(L)'
;MNARRRQRGFTLLEMLAVIVLLGIVATIVVRQVGGNVDKGKYGAGKAQLAGLSMKVDSYALDVGSPPTSLQQLVDKPAAASGWAGPYAKPSELKDPFGHAFGYRFPGEHGAFDLIFYGQDGQPGGEGYSADLGNWE
;
A
#
# COMPACT_ATOMS: atom_id res chain seq x y z
N MET A 1 -25.78 -6.79 66.26
CA MET A 1 -26.60 -5.78 65.58
C MET A 1 -26.08 -5.64 64.15
N ASN A 2 -26.72 -6.28 63.16
CA ASN A 2 -26.25 -6.19 61.76
C ASN A 2 -27.25 -5.35 60.96
N ALA A 3 -26.87 -4.10 60.70
CA ALA A 3 -27.61 -3.23 59.79
C ALA A 3 -27.46 -3.77 58.36
N ARG A 4 -28.52 -4.40 57.84
CA ARG A 4 -28.60 -4.78 56.43
C ARG A 4 -28.53 -3.51 55.58
N ARG A 5 -27.42 -3.31 54.87
CA ARG A 5 -27.30 -2.28 53.84
C ARG A 5 -28.42 -2.51 52.83
N ARG A 6 -29.35 -1.55 52.72
CA ARG A 6 -30.39 -1.56 51.69
C ARG A 6 -29.69 -1.45 50.34
N GLN A 7 -29.74 -2.51 49.54
CA GLN A 7 -29.41 -2.43 48.12
C GLN A 7 -30.44 -1.49 47.48
N ARG A 8 -29.98 -0.34 47.01
CA ARG A 8 -30.78 0.53 46.14
C ARG A 8 -30.82 -0.15 44.77
N GLY A 9 -31.99 -0.64 44.39
CA GLY A 9 -32.24 -1.14 43.03
C GLY A 9 -32.20 0.02 42.03
N PHE A 10 -31.79 -0.29 40.80
CA PHE A 10 -31.76 0.66 39.70
C PHE A 10 -33.15 1.21 39.40
N THR A 11 -33.23 2.52 39.15
CA THR A 11 -34.46 3.18 38.72
C THR A 11 -34.65 3.05 37.20
N LEU A 12 -35.90 3.07 36.73
CA LEU A 12 -36.21 3.07 35.30
C LEU A 12 -35.59 4.28 34.58
N LEU A 13 -35.49 5.42 35.28
CA LEU A 13 -34.87 6.65 34.79
C LEU A 13 -33.37 6.46 34.49
N GLU A 14 -32.64 5.73 35.33
CA GLU A 14 -31.21 5.45 35.09
C GLU A 14 -30.99 4.57 33.86
N MET A 15 -31.83 3.55 33.67
CA MET A 15 -31.75 2.71 32.46
C MET A 15 -32.13 3.50 31.20
N LEU A 16 -33.13 4.37 31.28
CA LEU A 16 -33.50 5.25 30.17
C LEU A 16 -32.34 6.18 29.79
N ALA A 17 -31.69 6.81 30.78
CA ALA A 17 -30.54 7.69 30.55
C ALA A 17 -29.37 6.94 29.88
N VAL A 18 -29.09 5.70 30.29
CA VAL A 18 -28.04 4.86 29.70
C VAL A 18 -28.36 4.51 28.24
N ILE A 19 -29.60 4.14 27.92
CA ILE A 19 -30.01 3.79 26.54
C ILE A 19 -29.91 5.01 25.63
N VAL A 20 -30.32 6.19 26.10
CA VAL A 20 -30.17 7.45 25.34
C VAL A 20 -28.71 7.75 25.08
N LEU A 21 -27.85 7.60 26.10
CA LEU A 21 -26.42 7.87 25.98
C LEU A 21 -25.71 6.87 25.04
N LEU A 22 -26.09 5.58 25.10
CA LEU A 22 -25.63 4.56 24.14
C LEU A 22 -26.08 4.87 22.71
N GLY A 23 -27.31 5.37 22.53
CA GLY A 23 -27.81 5.81 21.23
C GLY A 23 -26.97 6.95 20.64
N ILE A 24 -26.58 7.94 21.46
CA ILE A 24 -25.70 9.03 21.05
C ILE A 24 -24.31 8.51 20.69
N VAL A 25 -23.69 7.70 21.57
CA VAL A 25 -22.34 7.15 21.34
C VAL A 25 -22.30 6.29 20.09
N ALA A 26 -23.32 5.45 19.84
CA ALA A 26 -23.41 4.59 18.67
C ALA A 26 -23.31 5.34 17.33
N THR A 27 -23.78 6.59 17.27
CA THR A 27 -23.69 7.41 16.05
C THR A 27 -22.27 7.87 15.72
N ILE A 28 -21.38 7.95 16.71
CA ILE A 28 -20.03 8.50 16.57
C ILE A 28 -19.03 7.41 16.16
N VAL A 29 -19.26 6.16 16.56
CA VAL A 29 -18.25 5.08 16.44
C VAL A 29 -18.06 4.53 15.02
N VAL A 30 -18.83 4.98 14.02
CA VAL A 30 -18.89 4.31 12.70
C VAL A 30 -17.96 4.92 11.65
N ARG A 31 -17.54 6.18 11.77
CA ARG A 31 -16.95 6.90 10.62
C ARG A 31 -15.52 7.36 10.84
N GLN A 32 -14.50 6.48 10.77
CA GLN A 32 -13.12 6.95 10.49
C GLN A 32 -12.05 5.86 10.16
N VAL A 33 -12.36 4.75 9.48
CA VAL A 33 -11.33 3.70 9.25
C VAL A 33 -10.88 3.56 7.78
N GLY A 34 -11.68 3.97 6.81
CA GLY A 34 -11.39 3.77 5.37
C GLY A 34 -10.30 4.68 4.79
N GLY A 35 -10.48 6.00 4.84
CA GLY A 35 -9.63 6.95 4.09
C GLY A 35 -8.16 7.02 4.52
N ASN A 36 -7.82 6.59 5.74
CA ASN A 36 -6.44 6.55 6.21
C ASN A 36 -5.66 5.35 5.64
N VAL A 37 -6.36 4.25 5.30
CA VAL A 37 -5.73 3.05 4.74
C VAL A 37 -5.27 3.31 3.29
N ASP A 38 -6.09 3.99 2.48
CA ASP A 38 -5.76 4.30 1.08
C ASP A 38 -4.57 5.26 1.00
N LYS A 39 -4.53 6.27 1.86
CA LYS A 39 -3.37 7.18 1.98
C LYS A 39 -2.07 6.43 2.33
N GLY A 40 -2.14 5.52 3.29
CA GLY A 40 -0.98 4.73 3.71
C GLY A 40 -0.47 3.81 2.59
N LYS A 41 -1.38 3.13 1.89
CA LYS A 41 -1.04 2.27 0.76
C LYS A 41 -0.47 3.05 -0.41
N TYR A 42 -1.05 4.20 -0.75
CA TYR A 42 -0.52 5.06 -1.81
C TYR A 42 0.90 5.54 -1.50
N GLY A 43 1.14 6.00 -0.27
CA GLY A 43 2.49 6.38 0.18
C GLY A 43 3.49 5.22 0.16
N ALA A 44 3.06 4.01 0.54
CA ALA A 44 3.88 2.82 0.41
C ALA A 44 4.17 2.46 -1.06
N GLY A 45 3.22 2.67 -1.96
CA GLY A 45 3.40 2.46 -3.40
C GLY A 45 4.47 3.37 -3.98
N LYS A 46 4.46 4.65 -3.60
CA LYS A 46 5.53 5.60 -3.95
C LYS A 46 6.90 5.15 -3.45
N ALA A 47 7.00 4.67 -2.20
CA ALA A 47 8.25 4.17 -1.66
C ALA A 47 8.73 2.89 -2.37
N GLN A 48 7.81 1.98 -2.69
CA GLN A 48 8.11 0.77 -3.45
C GLN A 48 8.54 1.08 -4.89
N LEU A 49 7.93 2.06 -5.54
CA LEU A 49 8.33 2.54 -6.87
C LEU A 49 9.81 2.97 -6.86
N ALA A 50 10.19 3.82 -5.91
CA ALA A 50 11.58 4.25 -5.77
C ALA A 50 12.53 3.08 -5.47
N GLY A 51 12.16 2.20 -4.54
CA GLY A 51 12.97 1.03 -4.19
C GLY A 51 13.12 0.02 -5.33
N LEU A 52 12.07 -0.17 -6.14
CA LEU A 52 12.11 -1.04 -7.30
C LEU A 52 12.92 -0.42 -8.44
N SER A 53 12.83 0.91 -8.65
CA SER A 53 13.70 1.63 -9.59
C SER A 53 15.18 1.41 -9.27
N MET A 54 15.58 1.56 -8.00
CA MET A 54 16.97 1.31 -7.58
C MET A 54 17.45 -0.13 -7.83
N LYS A 55 16.54 -1.11 -7.75
CA LYS A 55 16.86 -2.52 -8.06
C LYS A 55 17.04 -2.74 -9.55
N VAL A 56 16.24 -2.07 -10.38
CA VAL A 56 16.41 -2.05 -11.83
C VAL A 56 17.75 -1.45 -12.20
N ASP A 57 18.15 -0.34 -11.56
CA ASP A 57 19.47 0.27 -11.75
C ASP A 57 20.60 -0.68 -11.33
N SER A 58 20.45 -1.37 -10.20
CA SER A 58 21.44 -2.35 -9.71
C SER A 58 21.62 -3.50 -10.70
N TYR A 59 20.53 -4.03 -11.25
CA TYR A 59 20.58 -5.02 -12.33
C TYR A 59 21.33 -4.46 -13.56
N ALA A 60 21.05 -3.20 -13.93
CA ALA A 60 21.67 -2.58 -15.08
C ALA A 60 23.18 -2.36 -14.90
N LEU A 61 23.65 -2.10 -13.68
CA LEU A 61 25.07 -1.99 -13.36
C LEU A 61 25.82 -3.32 -13.55
N ASP A 62 25.19 -4.43 -13.16
CA ASP A 62 25.80 -5.76 -13.21
C ASP A 62 25.75 -6.39 -14.61
N VAL A 63 24.61 -6.25 -15.29
CA VAL A 63 24.35 -6.87 -16.61
C VAL A 63 24.69 -5.92 -17.77
N GLY A 64 24.85 -4.62 -17.49
CA GLY A 64 25.17 -3.58 -18.47
C GLY A 64 23.96 -2.95 -19.16
N SER A 65 22.74 -3.43 -18.91
CA SER A 65 21.50 -2.82 -19.39
C SER A 65 20.32 -3.12 -18.44
N PRO A 66 19.29 -2.26 -18.37
CA PRO A 66 18.08 -2.57 -17.64
C PRO A 66 17.44 -3.88 -18.14
N PRO A 67 16.71 -4.59 -17.27
CA PRO A 67 16.04 -5.82 -17.63
C PRO A 67 14.97 -5.56 -18.70
N THR A 68 14.72 -6.55 -19.56
CA THR A 68 13.60 -6.46 -20.53
C THR A 68 12.24 -6.66 -19.86
N SER A 69 12.23 -7.21 -18.65
CA SER A 69 11.03 -7.47 -17.85
C SER A 69 11.42 -7.53 -16.37
N LEU A 70 10.56 -7.03 -15.48
CA LEU A 70 10.82 -6.98 -14.03
C LEU A 70 11.03 -8.38 -13.41
N GLN A 71 10.56 -9.44 -14.05
CA GLN A 71 10.79 -10.82 -13.62
C GLN A 71 12.29 -11.17 -13.61
N GLN A 72 13.11 -10.51 -14.44
CA GLN A 72 14.56 -10.71 -14.48
C GLN A 72 15.30 -10.20 -13.22
N LEU A 73 14.62 -9.41 -12.38
CA LEU A 73 15.11 -9.04 -11.05
C LEU A 73 15.03 -10.20 -10.06
N VAL A 74 14.14 -11.17 -10.30
CA VAL A 74 13.91 -12.34 -9.44
C VAL A 74 14.65 -13.54 -9.99
N ASP A 75 14.45 -13.81 -11.29
CA ASP A 75 14.99 -14.99 -11.95
C ASP A 75 16.11 -14.62 -12.91
N LYS A 76 17.24 -15.32 -12.84
CA LYS A 76 18.38 -15.08 -13.72
C LYS A 76 17.99 -15.36 -15.19
N PRO A 77 18.13 -14.39 -16.11
CA PRO A 77 17.98 -14.63 -17.54
C PRO A 77 19.12 -15.50 -18.08
N ALA A 78 18.82 -16.39 -19.02
CA ALA A 78 19.85 -17.25 -19.65
C ALA A 78 20.98 -16.46 -20.32
N ALA A 79 20.68 -15.27 -20.85
CA ALA A 79 21.62 -14.42 -21.57
C ALA A 79 22.33 -13.38 -20.68
N ALA A 80 22.00 -13.27 -19.40
CA ALA A 80 22.55 -12.23 -18.52
C ALA A 80 23.90 -12.65 -17.95
N SER A 81 24.97 -12.36 -18.70
CA SER A 81 26.34 -12.39 -18.19
C SER A 81 26.52 -11.26 -17.18
N GLY A 82 27.02 -11.55 -15.99
CA GLY A 82 27.21 -10.55 -14.92
C GLY A 82 26.10 -10.50 -13.87
N TRP A 83 24.96 -11.17 -14.08
CA TRP A 83 23.86 -11.22 -13.10
C TRP A 83 24.33 -11.73 -11.73
N ALA A 84 24.18 -10.88 -10.71
CA ALA A 84 24.57 -11.11 -9.31
C ALA A 84 23.36 -11.11 -8.35
N GLY A 85 22.14 -11.21 -8.91
CA GLY A 85 20.89 -11.23 -8.16
C GLY A 85 20.66 -12.50 -7.32
N PRO A 86 19.44 -12.71 -6.81
CA PRO A 86 18.23 -11.94 -7.11
C PRO A 86 18.24 -10.53 -6.52
N TYR A 87 17.81 -9.55 -7.31
CA TYR A 87 17.71 -8.15 -6.92
C TYR A 87 16.38 -7.82 -6.22
N ALA A 88 15.35 -8.62 -6.48
CA ALA A 88 14.02 -8.47 -5.90
C ALA A 88 13.44 -9.84 -5.49
N LYS A 89 12.48 -9.81 -4.56
CA LYS A 89 11.59 -10.94 -4.26
C LYS A 89 10.35 -10.85 -5.15
N PRO A 90 9.69 -11.98 -5.47
CA PRO A 90 8.44 -11.97 -6.25
C PRO A 90 7.35 -11.05 -5.68
N SER A 91 7.27 -10.94 -4.36
CA SER A 91 6.31 -10.09 -3.66
C SER A 91 6.56 -8.59 -3.85
N GLU A 92 7.76 -8.19 -4.26
CA GLU A 92 8.15 -6.79 -4.45
C GLU A 92 7.88 -6.29 -5.87
N LEU A 93 7.44 -7.18 -6.77
CA LEU A 93 7.01 -6.81 -8.13
C LEU A 93 5.56 -6.34 -8.20
N LYS A 94 4.86 -6.36 -7.05
CA LYS A 94 3.49 -5.89 -6.91
C LYS A 94 3.45 -4.71 -5.95
N ASP A 95 2.56 -3.78 -6.23
CA ASP A 95 2.28 -2.63 -5.39
C ASP A 95 1.49 -3.03 -4.11
N PRO A 96 1.20 -2.09 -3.19
CA PRO A 96 0.47 -2.38 -1.95
C PRO A 96 -1.02 -2.69 -2.15
N PHE A 97 -1.55 -2.44 -3.35
CA PHE A 97 -2.90 -2.80 -3.75
C PHE A 97 -2.94 -4.19 -4.43
N GLY A 98 -1.78 -4.75 -4.77
CA GLY A 98 -1.60 -6.07 -5.38
C GLY A 98 -1.49 -6.03 -6.91
N HIS A 99 -1.43 -4.85 -7.52
CA HIS A 99 -1.26 -4.67 -8.95
C HIS A 99 0.20 -4.75 -9.35
N ALA A 100 0.47 -5.09 -10.62
CA ALA A 100 1.82 -5.03 -11.16
C ALA A 100 2.19 -3.56 -11.46
N PHE A 101 3.47 -3.22 -11.28
CA PHE A 101 3.99 -1.94 -11.78
C PHE A 101 3.98 -1.94 -13.31
N GLY A 102 3.63 -0.80 -13.91
CA GLY A 102 3.90 -0.55 -15.32
C GLY A 102 5.40 -0.51 -15.54
N TYR A 103 5.90 -1.23 -16.54
CA TYR A 103 7.34 -1.25 -16.85
C TYR A 103 7.56 -1.20 -18.35
N ARG A 104 8.52 -0.37 -18.76
CA ARG A 104 8.90 -0.24 -20.16
C ARG A 104 10.41 -0.08 -20.31
N PHE A 105 10.96 -0.86 -21.23
CA PHE A 105 12.34 -0.77 -21.68
C PHE A 105 12.40 -1.00 -23.20
N PRO A 106 13.00 -0.08 -23.99
CA PRO A 106 13.56 1.22 -23.59
C PRO A 106 12.49 2.20 -23.10
N GLY A 107 12.83 2.99 -22.08
CA GLY A 107 11.94 4.02 -21.52
C GLY A 107 11.70 5.20 -22.48
N GLU A 108 10.62 5.94 -22.25
CA GLU A 108 10.38 7.23 -22.92
C GLU A 108 11.05 8.39 -22.18
N HIS A 109 11.19 8.27 -20.85
CA HIS A 109 11.70 9.33 -19.98
C HIS A 109 13.14 9.09 -19.50
N GLY A 110 13.72 7.94 -19.88
CA GLY A 110 15.08 7.56 -19.49
C GLY A 110 15.47 6.18 -20.02
N ALA A 111 16.39 5.52 -19.33
CA ALA A 111 16.82 4.17 -19.70
C ALA A 111 15.65 3.16 -19.62
N PHE A 112 14.80 3.30 -18.61
CA PHE A 112 13.56 2.55 -18.43
C PHE A 112 12.52 3.45 -17.75
N ASP A 113 11.26 3.11 -17.94
CA ASP A 113 10.14 3.74 -17.27
C ASP A 113 9.49 2.71 -16.33
N LEU A 114 9.22 3.14 -15.09
CA LEU A 114 8.51 2.36 -14.09
C LEU A 114 7.36 3.21 -13.55
N ILE A 115 6.15 2.63 -13.49
CA ILE A 115 4.91 3.35 -13.21
C ILE A 115 4.14 2.63 -12.11
N PHE A 116 3.70 3.38 -11.11
CA PHE A 116 2.74 2.95 -10.12
C PHE A 116 1.36 3.54 -10.45
N TYR A 117 0.37 2.68 -10.72
CA TYR A 117 -0.98 3.07 -11.16
C TYR A 117 -1.96 3.43 -10.02
N GLY A 118 -1.47 3.64 -8.81
CA GLY A 118 -2.35 3.97 -7.68
C GLY A 118 -3.36 2.86 -7.31
N GLN A 119 -4.47 3.29 -6.71
CA GLN A 119 -5.49 2.43 -6.10
C GLN A 119 -6.31 1.62 -7.11
N ASP A 120 -6.53 2.11 -8.33
CA ASP A 120 -7.34 1.43 -9.34
C ASP A 120 -6.53 0.51 -10.26
N GLY A 121 -5.20 0.65 -10.27
CA GLY A 121 -4.32 -0.21 -11.04
C GLY A 121 -4.41 0.02 -12.54
N GLN A 122 -4.92 1.17 -12.97
CA GLN A 122 -5.09 1.54 -14.38
C GLN A 122 -4.39 2.85 -14.70
N PRO A 123 -3.96 3.06 -15.96
CA PRO A 123 -3.40 4.35 -16.37
C PRO A 123 -4.40 5.51 -16.18
N GLY A 124 -3.92 6.62 -15.63
CA GLY A 124 -4.67 7.85 -15.40
C GLY A 124 -5.04 8.03 -13.93
N GLY A 125 -6.31 8.35 -13.68
CA GLY A 125 -6.83 8.55 -12.33
C GLY A 125 -6.45 9.87 -11.65
N GLU A 126 -7.06 10.11 -10.49
CA GLU A 126 -6.81 11.28 -9.64
C GLU A 126 -6.72 10.87 -8.17
N GLY A 127 -6.13 11.73 -7.34
CA GLY A 127 -6.00 11.46 -5.89
C GLY A 127 -5.15 10.23 -5.62
N TYR A 128 -5.71 9.20 -4.96
CA TYR A 128 -5.01 7.94 -4.68
C TYR A 128 -4.99 6.96 -5.86
N SER A 129 -5.70 7.28 -6.94
CA SER A 129 -5.60 6.57 -8.22
C SER A 129 -4.64 7.26 -9.19
N ALA A 130 -3.98 8.35 -8.80
CA ALA A 130 -3.08 9.04 -9.70
C ALA A 130 -1.83 8.19 -9.97
N ASP A 131 -1.41 8.15 -11.24
CA ASP A 131 -0.18 7.51 -11.65
C ASP A 131 1.05 8.24 -11.09
N LEU A 132 2.11 7.49 -10.80
CA LEU A 132 3.44 8.02 -10.47
C LEU A 132 4.52 7.29 -11.28
N GLY A 133 5.30 8.04 -12.05
CA GLY A 133 6.47 7.55 -12.77
C GLY A 133 7.76 7.67 -11.97
N ASN A 134 8.77 6.86 -12.26
CA ASN A 134 10.10 6.97 -11.63
C ASN A 134 10.91 8.21 -12.07
N TRP A 135 10.42 8.95 -13.06
CA TRP A 135 11.02 10.20 -13.55
C TRP A 135 10.48 11.47 -12.85
N GLU A 136 9.45 11.33 -12.02
CA GLU A 136 8.86 12.43 -11.24
C GLU A 136 9.52 12.61 -9.87
#